data_AF-A0A918NFJ4-F1
#
_entry.id   AF-A0A918NFJ4-F1
#
_cell.length_a   1.000
_cell.length_b   1.000
_cell.length_c   1.000
_cell.angle_alpha   90.00
_cell.angle_beta   90.00
_cell.angle_gamma   90.00
#
_symmetry.space_group_name_H-M   'P 1'
#
loop_
_entity.id
_entity.type
_entity.pdbx_description
1 polymer ?
#
loop_
_entity_poly.entity_id
_entity_poly.type
_entity_poly.pdbx_seq_one_letter_code
_entity_poly.pdbx_strand_id
1 'polypeptide(L)'
;MRERSGLAITHSVEQFDGKLEQFMSLARPGQRIYASAEPRDVPKAIRAFKMAQLDADYDADSTAFYRNIEARWASALMQPSHAVKGEKLWLIDCDTDAETTLARAALDEFYDQDFVYDYASKTGTHILTKPFNLTKCLPTFQNLIHKNALMLWAC
;
A
#
# COMPACT_ATOMS: atom_id res chain seq x y z
N MET A 1 9.15 -12.30 -18.94
CA MET A 1 8.21 -11.17 -19.02
C MET A 1 8.91 -9.95 -18.45
N ARG A 2 8.79 -8.74 -19.01
CA ARG A 2 9.30 -7.53 -18.32
C ARG A 2 8.26 -7.06 -17.31
N GLU A 3 8.68 -6.93 -16.06
CA GLU A 3 7.92 -6.27 -15.01
C GLU A 3 7.73 -4.78 -15.36
N ARG A 4 6.56 -4.22 -15.03
CA ARG A 4 6.24 -2.80 -15.22
C ARG A 4 5.89 -2.23 -13.86
N SER A 5 6.87 -1.68 -13.17
CA SER A 5 6.63 -0.86 -11.99
C SER A 5 6.12 0.53 -12.39
N GLY A 6 5.25 1.08 -11.55
CA GLY A 6 4.80 2.47 -11.60
C GLY A 6 4.73 2.97 -10.16
N LEU A 7 5.07 4.23 -9.95
CA LEU A 7 5.06 4.87 -8.64
C LEU A 7 4.24 6.15 -8.73
N ALA A 8 3.41 6.39 -7.71
CA ALA A 8 2.91 7.70 -7.36
C ALA A 8 3.01 7.88 -5.85
N ILE A 9 3.40 9.08 -5.43
CA ILE A 9 3.19 9.57 -4.06
C ILE A 9 1.97 10.49 -4.16
N THR A 10 1.08 10.42 -3.17
CA THR A 10 -0.17 11.20 -3.13
C THR A 10 -0.30 11.90 -1.79
N HIS A 11 -1.21 12.86 -1.69
CA HIS A 11 -1.43 13.70 -0.50
C HIS A 11 -2.92 13.89 -0.14
N SER A 12 -3.82 13.11 -0.76
CA SER A 12 -5.22 12.98 -0.35
C SER A 12 -5.86 11.71 -0.93
N VAL A 13 -7.10 11.39 -0.52
CA VAL A 13 -7.87 10.25 -1.04
C VAL A 13 -8.22 10.45 -2.51
N GLU A 14 -8.63 11.66 -2.89
CA GLU A 14 -9.00 12.01 -4.28
C GLU A 14 -7.79 11.92 -5.22
N GLN A 15 -6.59 12.26 -4.71
CA GLN A 15 -5.33 12.03 -5.44
C GLN A 15 -4.99 10.54 -5.54
N PHE A 16 -5.31 9.73 -4.53
CA PHE A 16 -5.17 8.29 -4.60
C PHE A 16 -6.10 7.70 -5.66
N ASP A 17 -7.40 8.01 -5.66
CA ASP A 17 -8.36 7.45 -6.61
C ASP A 17 -8.00 7.81 -8.06
N GLY A 18 -7.65 9.07 -8.33
CA GLY A 18 -7.19 9.49 -9.65
C GLY A 18 -5.90 8.79 -10.10
N LYS A 19 -5.05 8.33 -9.17
CA LYS A 19 -3.85 7.52 -9.47
C LYS A 19 -4.17 6.02 -9.60
N LEU A 20 -5.10 5.51 -8.80
CA LEU A 20 -5.62 4.15 -8.92
C LEU A 20 -6.28 3.96 -10.29
N GLU A 21 -7.16 4.87 -10.71
CA GLU A 21 -7.76 4.88 -12.05
C GLU A 21 -6.69 4.97 -13.14
N GLN A 22 -5.69 5.86 -12.98
CA GLN A 22 -4.58 5.97 -13.93
C GLN A 22 -3.83 4.64 -14.08
N PHE A 23 -3.48 3.95 -13.00
CA PHE A 23 -2.78 2.66 -13.09
C PHE A 23 -3.69 1.51 -13.54
N MET A 24 -4.98 1.53 -13.16
CA MET A 24 -6.00 0.60 -13.66
C MET A 24 -6.16 0.70 -15.17
N SER A 25 -6.16 1.90 -15.76
CA SER A 25 -6.19 2.05 -17.23
C SER A 25 -4.95 1.47 -17.92
N LEU A 26 -3.80 1.47 -17.26
CA LEU A 26 -2.50 1.03 -17.79
C LEU A 26 -2.18 -0.46 -17.57
N ALA A 27 -2.91 -1.14 -16.67
CA ALA A 27 -2.75 -2.55 -16.33
C ALA A 27 -3.44 -3.48 -17.34
N ARG A 28 -2.81 -4.63 -17.64
CA ARG A 28 -3.35 -5.66 -18.54
C ARG A 28 -4.14 -6.73 -17.78
N PRO A 29 -4.98 -7.55 -18.45
CA PRO A 29 -5.60 -8.72 -17.83
C PRO A 29 -4.55 -9.61 -17.12
N GLY A 30 -4.88 -10.09 -15.93
CA GLY A 30 -3.96 -10.87 -15.08
C GLY A 30 -2.85 -10.06 -14.38
N GLN A 31 -2.81 -8.73 -14.49
CA GLN A 31 -1.91 -7.89 -13.68
C GLN A 31 -2.65 -7.34 -12.45
N ARG A 32 -2.14 -7.64 -11.25
CA ARG A 32 -2.61 -7.07 -9.98
C ARG A 32 -1.87 -5.77 -9.64
N ILE A 33 -2.54 -4.86 -8.94
CA ILE A 33 -2.02 -3.62 -8.35
C ILE A 33 -2.18 -3.78 -6.83
N TYR A 34 -1.13 -3.61 -6.01
CA TYR A 34 -1.12 -4.05 -4.59
C TYR A 34 -1.32 -2.92 -3.56
N ALA A 35 -1.63 -3.24 -2.26
CA ALA A 35 -2.05 -2.27 -1.22
C ALA A 35 -1.84 -2.62 0.30
N SER A 36 -1.40 -1.91 1.37
CA SER A 36 -0.82 -0.66 1.96
C SER A 36 -1.37 0.76 1.78
N ALA A 37 -2.43 1.12 2.52
CA ALA A 37 -2.71 2.52 2.87
C ALA A 37 -1.94 3.03 4.12
N GLU A 38 -0.82 2.41 4.52
CA GLU A 38 -0.12 2.78 5.76
C GLU A 38 0.58 4.16 5.64
N PRO A 39 0.22 5.16 6.48
CA PRO A 39 0.92 6.44 6.50
C PRO A 39 2.39 6.25 6.95
N ARG A 40 3.26 7.14 6.46
CA ARG A 40 4.72 7.05 6.69
C ARG A 40 5.21 8.15 7.64
N ASP A 41 6.13 7.80 8.52
CA ASP A 41 6.93 8.72 9.32
C ASP A 41 7.85 9.52 8.39
N VAL A 42 7.30 10.58 7.78
CA VAL A 42 8.02 11.47 6.85
C VAL A 42 9.29 12.05 7.51
N PRO A 43 9.32 12.49 8.78
CA PRO A 43 10.55 12.85 9.47
C PRO A 43 11.63 11.75 9.47
N LYS A 44 11.25 10.48 9.60
CA LYS A 44 12.18 9.33 9.55
C LYS A 44 12.60 8.97 8.13
N ALA A 45 11.69 9.04 7.16
CA ALA A 45 12.03 8.91 5.74
C ALA A 45 13.02 10.01 5.30
N ILE A 46 12.85 11.26 5.74
CA ILE A 46 13.80 12.36 5.51
C ILE A 46 15.16 12.06 6.12
N ARG A 47 15.21 11.52 7.35
CA ARG A 47 16.48 11.11 7.99
C ARG A 47 17.18 10.01 7.17
N ALA A 48 16.46 8.95 6.79
CA ALA A 48 17.02 7.85 6.02
C ALA A 48 17.49 8.28 4.62
N PHE A 49 16.73 9.14 3.94
CA PHE A 49 17.11 9.71 2.65
C PHE A 49 18.38 10.56 2.74
N LYS A 50 18.51 11.40 3.78
CA LYS A 50 19.71 12.22 4.01
C LYS A 50 20.94 11.39 4.36
N MET A 51 20.79 10.27 5.06
CA MET A 51 21.89 9.32 5.28
C MET A 51 22.28 8.66 3.95
N ALA A 52 21.33 8.11 3.19
CA ALA A 52 21.61 7.51 1.88
C ALA A 52 22.22 8.49 0.86
N GLN A 53 21.94 9.81 0.99
CA GLN A 53 22.61 10.86 0.21
C GLN A 53 24.06 11.04 0.67
N LEU A 54 24.29 11.18 1.98
CA LEU A 54 25.64 11.34 2.56
C LEU A 54 26.53 10.11 2.31
N ASP A 55 25.96 8.90 2.40
CA ASP A 55 26.65 7.65 2.07
C ASP A 55 27.12 7.65 0.61
N ALA A 56 26.25 8.12 -0.32
CA ALA A 56 26.57 8.20 -1.74
C ALA A 56 27.55 9.32 -2.10
N ASP A 57 27.73 10.35 -1.26
CA ASP A 57 28.79 11.35 -1.45
C ASP A 57 30.21 10.74 -1.25
N TYR A 58 30.31 9.51 -0.69
CA TYR A 58 31.54 8.71 -0.64
C TYR A 58 31.67 7.65 -1.76
N ASP A 59 30.65 7.46 -2.60
CA ASP A 59 30.72 6.54 -3.75
C ASP A 59 31.61 7.13 -4.87
N ALA A 60 32.23 6.24 -5.67
CA ALA A 60 33.06 6.62 -6.81
C ALA A 60 32.31 7.38 -7.94
N ASP A 61 30.97 7.39 -7.90
CA ASP A 61 30.10 8.25 -8.72
C ASP A 61 28.94 8.75 -7.86
N SER A 62 29.22 9.72 -6.99
CA SER A 62 28.21 10.37 -6.14
C SER A 62 27.04 10.97 -6.94
N THR A 63 27.25 11.33 -8.21
CA THR A 63 26.16 11.82 -9.08
C THR A 63 25.09 10.75 -9.35
N ALA A 64 25.41 9.46 -9.20
CA ALA A 64 24.48 8.34 -9.38
C ALA A 64 23.26 8.39 -8.45
N PHE A 65 23.38 8.98 -7.26
CA PHE A 65 22.27 9.19 -6.34
C PHE A 65 21.22 10.13 -6.96
N TYR A 66 21.68 11.31 -7.39
CA TYR A 66 20.84 12.38 -7.92
C TYR A 66 20.18 12.03 -9.26
N ARG A 67 20.82 11.18 -10.09
CA ARG A 67 20.22 10.66 -11.33
C ARG A 67 18.94 9.84 -11.12
N ASN A 68 18.64 9.38 -9.90
CA ASN A 68 17.45 8.61 -9.56
C ASN A 68 16.73 9.16 -8.30
N ILE A 69 16.80 10.47 -8.07
CA ILE A 69 16.43 11.09 -6.77
C ILE A 69 15.00 10.77 -6.31
N GLU A 70 14.03 10.74 -7.22
CA GLU A 70 12.62 10.40 -6.91
C GLU A 70 12.47 8.94 -6.44
N ALA A 71 13.14 8.00 -7.11
CA ALA A 71 13.14 6.59 -6.73
C ALA A 71 13.89 6.36 -5.40
N ARG A 72 14.94 7.14 -5.11
CA ARG A 72 15.61 7.13 -3.79
C ARG A 72 14.68 7.66 -2.69
N TRP A 73 13.93 8.73 -2.95
CA TRP A 73 12.94 9.28 -2.00
C TRP A 73 11.80 8.28 -1.74
N ALA A 74 11.26 7.68 -2.79
CA ALA A 74 10.26 6.62 -2.70
C ALA A 74 10.76 5.41 -1.90
N SER A 75 11.99 4.97 -2.15
CA SER A 75 12.63 3.87 -1.40
C SER A 75 12.86 4.21 0.07
N ALA A 76 13.01 5.49 0.43
CA ALA A 76 13.11 5.94 1.81
C ALA A 76 11.73 5.99 2.50
N LEU A 77 10.67 6.42 1.80
CA LEU A 77 9.29 6.38 2.31
C LEU A 77 8.79 4.93 2.50
N MET A 78 9.07 4.05 1.55
CA MET A 78 8.52 2.67 1.51
C MET A 78 9.25 1.65 2.39
N GLN A 79 10.21 2.06 3.22
CA GLN A 79 10.81 1.14 4.18
C GLN A 79 9.78 0.71 5.24
N PRO A 80 9.57 -0.60 5.51
CA PRO A 80 8.57 -1.05 6.48
C PRO A 80 8.79 -0.51 7.90
N SER A 81 10.03 -0.15 8.24
CA SER A 81 10.36 0.48 9.53
C SER A 81 9.85 1.91 9.68
N HIS A 82 9.37 2.53 8.59
CA HIS A 82 8.85 3.91 8.53
C HIS A 82 7.33 3.98 8.46
N ALA A 83 6.61 2.86 8.57
CA ALA A 83 5.16 2.90 8.83
C ALA A 83 4.88 3.56 10.19
N VAL A 84 3.86 4.42 10.28
CA VAL A 84 3.42 5.00 11.55
C VAL A 84 2.83 3.90 12.45
N LYS A 85 3.35 3.80 13.67
CA LYS A 85 2.93 2.76 14.63
C LYS A 85 1.53 3.05 15.16
N GLY A 86 0.62 2.08 14.98
CA GLY A 86 -0.79 2.19 15.35
C GLY A 86 -1.71 2.39 14.16
N GLU A 87 -1.18 2.93 13.06
CA GLU A 87 -1.91 3.19 11.80
C GLU A 87 -1.59 2.14 10.73
N LYS A 88 -1.23 0.93 11.17
CA LYS A 88 -1.10 -0.22 10.27
C LYS A 88 -2.46 -0.60 9.71
N LEU A 89 -2.53 -0.89 8.41
CA LEU A 89 -3.72 -1.40 7.74
C LEU A 89 -3.45 -2.79 7.16
N TRP A 90 -4.51 -3.58 7.01
CA TRP A 90 -4.53 -4.85 6.30
C TRP A 90 -5.35 -4.71 5.03
N LEU A 91 -4.94 -5.44 3.98
CA LEU A 91 -5.73 -5.65 2.77
C LEU A 91 -6.44 -6.99 2.86
N ILE A 92 -7.69 -7.02 2.41
CA ILE A 92 -8.44 -8.23 2.08
C ILE A 92 -8.55 -8.25 0.55
N ASP A 93 -8.03 -9.30 -0.08
CA ASP A 93 -8.09 -9.51 -1.53
C ASP A 93 -9.27 -10.47 -1.82
N CYS A 94 -10.34 -9.96 -2.44
CA CYS A 94 -11.55 -10.73 -2.76
C CYS A 94 -11.70 -10.84 -4.28
N ASP A 95 -11.41 -12.00 -4.87
CA ASP A 95 -11.60 -12.24 -6.31
C ASP A 95 -13.11 -12.47 -6.68
N THR A 96 -14.04 -12.43 -5.71
CA THR A 96 -15.48 -12.60 -5.94
C THR A 96 -16.39 -11.71 -5.07
N ASP A 97 -17.62 -11.47 -5.54
CA ASP A 97 -18.70 -10.80 -4.78
C ASP A 97 -19.05 -11.56 -3.49
N ALA A 98 -18.96 -12.89 -3.50
CA ALA A 98 -19.24 -13.74 -2.34
C ALA A 98 -18.18 -13.57 -1.24
N GLU A 99 -16.90 -13.49 -1.61
CA GLU A 99 -15.81 -13.16 -0.68
C GLU A 99 -15.92 -11.73 -0.19
N THR A 100 -16.27 -10.79 -1.07
CA THR A 100 -16.52 -9.37 -0.71
C THR A 100 -17.64 -9.25 0.33
N THR A 101 -18.73 -10.01 0.15
CA THR A 101 -19.87 -10.06 1.08
C THR A 101 -19.49 -10.70 2.42
N LEU A 102 -18.77 -11.83 2.39
CA LEU A 102 -18.24 -12.49 3.59
C LEU A 102 -17.29 -11.58 4.36
N ALA A 103 -16.42 -10.85 3.66
CA ALA A 103 -15.46 -9.94 4.25
C ALA A 103 -16.12 -8.75 4.93
N ARG A 104 -17.14 -8.12 4.31
CA ARG A 104 -17.92 -7.04 4.95
C ARG A 104 -18.63 -7.54 6.21
N ALA A 105 -19.38 -8.64 6.12
CA ALA A 105 -20.08 -9.20 7.28
C ALA A 105 -19.13 -9.56 8.44
N ALA A 106 -17.92 -10.04 8.14
CA ALA A 106 -16.90 -10.30 9.15
C ALA A 106 -16.25 -9.04 9.72
N LEU A 107 -16.25 -7.90 9.01
CA LEU A 107 -15.76 -6.61 9.52
C LEU A 107 -16.81 -5.86 10.34
N ASP A 108 -18.09 -5.99 10.01
CA ASP A 108 -19.22 -5.42 10.78
C ASP A 108 -19.27 -6.00 12.22
N GLU A 109 -18.68 -7.18 12.48
CA GLU A 109 -18.49 -7.72 13.84
C GLU A 109 -17.36 -7.04 14.66
N PHE A 110 -16.50 -6.23 14.02
CA PHE A 110 -15.32 -5.60 14.65
C PHE A 110 -15.31 -4.07 14.61
N TYR A 111 -16.04 -3.45 13.68
CA TYR A 111 -16.01 -2.01 13.45
C TYR A 111 -17.38 -1.44 13.10
N ASP A 112 -17.68 -0.24 13.60
CA ASP A 112 -18.62 0.65 12.93
C ASP A 112 -18.05 1.06 11.54
N GLN A 113 -18.92 1.33 10.57
CA GLN A 113 -18.57 1.34 9.14
C GLN A 113 -17.50 2.36 8.71
N ASP A 114 -17.24 3.39 9.53
CA ASP A 114 -16.29 4.49 9.26
C ASP A 114 -14.81 4.09 9.11
N PHE A 115 -14.45 2.81 9.34
CA PHE A 115 -13.05 2.31 9.25
C PHE A 115 -12.76 1.33 8.11
N VAL A 116 -13.67 1.21 7.14
CA VAL A 116 -13.50 0.34 5.96
C VAL A 116 -13.40 1.18 4.69
N TYR A 117 -12.35 0.97 3.89
CA TYR A 117 -12.21 1.56 2.56
C TYR A 117 -12.11 0.45 1.52
N ASP A 118 -12.91 0.50 0.47
CA ASP A 118 -12.89 -0.50 -0.60
C ASP A 118 -12.85 0.10 -2.00
N TYR A 119 -12.28 -0.65 -2.94
CA TYR A 119 -12.22 -0.28 -4.34
C TYR A 119 -12.22 -1.51 -5.25
N ALA A 120 -12.75 -1.33 -6.47
CA ALA A 120 -12.74 -2.37 -7.49
C ALA A 120 -11.31 -2.61 -8.03
N SER A 121 -10.89 -3.87 -8.06
CA SER A 121 -9.69 -4.33 -8.75
C SER A 121 -10.05 -4.82 -10.17
N LYS A 122 -9.09 -5.41 -10.90
CA LYS A 122 -9.38 -6.03 -12.22
C LYS A 122 -9.97 -7.44 -12.12
N THR A 123 -9.97 -8.05 -10.95
CA THR A 123 -10.46 -9.43 -10.73
C THR A 123 -11.45 -9.55 -9.56
N GLY A 124 -11.80 -8.45 -8.89
CA GLY A 124 -12.77 -8.44 -7.79
C GLY A 124 -12.71 -7.15 -6.99
N THR A 125 -12.80 -7.22 -5.67
CA THR A 125 -12.78 -6.07 -4.75
C THR A 125 -11.60 -6.16 -3.78
N HIS A 126 -10.93 -5.04 -3.55
CA HIS A 126 -9.93 -4.88 -2.50
C HIS A 126 -10.53 -4.11 -1.33
N ILE A 127 -10.41 -4.62 -0.11
CA ILE A 127 -10.92 -3.96 1.11
C ILE A 127 -9.74 -3.67 2.06
N LEU A 128 -9.66 -2.45 2.55
CA LEU A 128 -8.66 -1.97 3.50
C LEU A 128 -9.32 -1.72 4.87
N THR A 129 -8.63 -2.13 5.92
CA THR A 129 -9.15 -2.11 7.30
C THR A 129 -8.02 -2.02 8.32
N LYS A 130 -8.34 -1.60 9.54
CA LYS A 130 -7.45 -1.67 10.71
C LYS A 130 -7.21 -3.13 11.16
N PRO A 131 -6.17 -3.39 11.98
CA PRO A 131 -5.83 -4.74 12.46
C PRO A 131 -6.77 -5.16 13.60
N PHE A 132 -7.46 -6.29 13.43
CA PHE A 132 -8.35 -6.89 14.43
C PHE A 132 -7.82 -8.24 14.92
N ASN A 133 -8.47 -8.86 15.91
CA ASN A 133 -8.05 -10.17 16.38
C ASN A 133 -8.52 -11.31 15.45
N LEU A 134 -7.61 -11.74 14.57
CA LEU A 134 -7.80 -12.87 13.65
C LEU A 134 -8.26 -14.17 14.33
N THR A 135 -7.96 -14.41 15.61
CA THR A 135 -8.41 -15.65 16.29
C THR A 135 -9.93 -15.71 16.51
N LYS A 136 -10.64 -14.61 16.26
CA LYS A 136 -12.12 -14.57 16.25
C LYS A 136 -12.72 -14.88 14.87
N CYS A 137 -11.92 -14.92 13.81
CA CYS A 137 -12.39 -15.04 12.43
C CYS A 137 -12.43 -16.49 11.93
N LEU A 138 -13.37 -16.76 11.02
CA LEU A 138 -13.42 -18.03 10.28
C LEU A 138 -12.11 -18.23 9.48
N PRO A 139 -11.54 -19.46 9.43
CA PRO A 139 -10.29 -19.73 8.70
C PRO A 139 -10.34 -19.37 7.21
N THR A 140 -11.52 -19.46 6.59
CA THR A 140 -11.74 -19.02 5.19
C THR A 140 -11.49 -17.53 5.01
N PHE A 141 -12.00 -16.68 5.91
CA PHE A 141 -11.75 -15.23 5.89
C PHE A 141 -10.29 -14.91 6.22
N GLN A 142 -9.64 -15.65 7.13
CA GLN A 142 -8.23 -15.46 7.45
C GLN A 142 -7.29 -15.63 6.24
N ASN A 143 -7.67 -16.46 5.27
CA ASN A 143 -6.88 -16.69 4.04
C ASN A 143 -6.89 -15.52 3.06
N LEU A 144 -7.90 -14.64 3.13
CA LEU A 144 -8.02 -13.45 2.26
C LEU A 144 -7.13 -12.28 2.73
N ILE A 145 -6.55 -12.35 3.92
CA ILE A 145 -5.96 -11.21 4.64
C ILE A 145 -4.44 -11.07 4.38
N HIS A 146 -4.10 -10.11 3.53
CA HIS A 146 -2.73 -9.70 3.25
C HIS A 146 -2.23 -8.65 4.26
N LYS A 147 -1.62 -9.13 5.34
CA LYS A 147 -1.11 -8.34 6.48
C LYS A 147 -0.05 -7.28 6.12
N ASN A 148 0.59 -7.39 4.95
CA ASN A 148 1.71 -6.56 4.49
C ASN A 148 1.65 -6.27 2.97
N ALA A 149 0.47 -6.21 2.34
CA ALA A 149 0.41 -5.79 0.94
C ALA A 149 0.77 -4.28 0.80
N LEU A 150 1.02 -3.75 -0.41
CA LEU A 150 1.84 -2.54 -0.68
C LEU A 150 1.23 -1.51 -1.67
N MET A 151 0.58 -0.42 -1.20
CA MET A 151 -0.13 0.59 -2.03
C MET A 151 0.67 1.87 -2.23
N LEU A 152 0.15 2.57 -3.23
CA LEU A 152 0.10 4.01 -3.36
C LEU A 152 -0.97 4.51 -2.36
N TRP A 153 -0.62 5.31 -1.36
CA TRP A 153 -1.61 6.06 -0.57
C TRP A 153 -0.97 7.35 -0.04
N ALA A 154 -1.80 8.24 0.47
CA ALA A 154 -1.41 9.58 0.84
C ALA A 154 -0.63 9.67 2.16
N CYS A 155 0.26 10.66 2.22
CA CYS A 155 0.77 11.25 3.46
C CYS A 155 0.26 12.69 3.56
#